data_AF-A0A3D1RDF6-F1
#
_entry.id   AF-A0A3D1RDF6-F1
#
_cell.length_a   1.000
_cell.length_b   1.000
_cell.length_c   1.000
_cell.angle_alpha   90.00
_cell.angle_beta   90.00
_cell.angle_gamma   90.00
#
_symmetry.space_group_name_H-M   'P 1'
#
loop_
_entity.id
_entity.type
_entity.pdbx_description
1 polymer ?
#
loop_
_entity_poly.entity_id
_entity_poly.type
_entity_poly.pdbx_seq_one_letter_code
_entity_poly.pdbx_strand_id
1 'polypeptide(L)'
;MKKMWYVTDWLSPSLRRTTGKTSKMQRHTNKLTMNLRLIRWPLGCLIFLLASCHSNTEIAPLKMTAADTLSEIQRIERAQVEISQIKPVVQTGDLITRTGNDFTSESLRSLNQRNQTYSHCGIAWVENDSVFVFHALGGEFNPDQKLLKESLEVFADPQSNRGIGIYRFNINPDQVQGVLKKVHEFYALPVTFDMQFDLESEEKMYCAEFVVKSYQKGTDNLLNFPVSKINNFLFFGVDDLFLHPSCKPIGQIVYK
;
A
#
# COMPACT_ATOMS: atom_id res chain seq x y z
N MET A 1 -17.81 11.82 -53.89
CA MET A 1 -17.90 11.16 -55.22
C MET A 1 -16.56 10.45 -55.46
N LYS A 2 -16.51 9.11 -55.61
CA LYS A 2 -16.35 8.34 -56.88
C LYS A 2 -15.22 8.89 -57.79
N LYS A 3 -14.22 8.15 -58.31
CA LYS A 3 -13.86 6.70 -58.41
C LYS A 3 -12.37 6.50 -58.02
N MET A 4 -11.76 5.32 -57.77
CA MET A 4 -12.09 3.87 -57.87
C MET A 4 -11.78 3.13 -59.21
N TRP A 5 -10.56 2.58 -59.33
CA TRP A 5 -10.14 1.45 -60.21
C TRP A 5 -8.97 0.72 -59.50
N TYR A 6 -9.08 -0.55 -59.07
CA TYR A 6 -8.72 -1.81 -59.78
C TYR A 6 -7.26 -1.86 -60.28
N VAL A 7 -6.48 -2.93 -59.99
CA VAL A 7 -6.51 -4.23 -60.71
C VAL A 7 -5.92 -5.39 -59.86
N THR A 8 -6.73 -6.45 -59.68
CA THR A 8 -6.50 -7.94 -59.69
C THR A 8 -5.22 -8.55 -59.10
N ASP A 9 -5.30 -9.41 -58.08
CA ASP A 9 -5.54 -10.89 -58.11
C ASP A 9 -4.28 -11.76 -58.33
N TRP A 10 -4.01 -12.66 -57.38
CA TRP A 10 -3.53 -14.02 -57.64
C TRP A 10 -4.12 -14.97 -56.59
N LEU A 11 -4.68 -16.10 -57.06
CA LEU A 11 -5.42 -17.06 -56.25
C LEU A 11 -4.57 -18.24 -55.77
N SER A 12 -5.09 -18.88 -54.72
CA SER A 12 -4.75 -20.16 -54.06
C SER A 12 -4.77 -21.40 -55.01
N PRO A 13 -4.78 -22.69 -54.56
CA PRO A 13 -4.66 -23.29 -53.20
C PRO A 13 -3.81 -24.59 -53.11
N SER A 14 -3.64 -25.15 -51.90
CA SER A 14 -3.88 -26.61 -51.71
C SER A 14 -4.21 -27.02 -50.27
N LEU A 15 -5.42 -27.53 -50.06
CA LEU A 15 -5.78 -28.39 -48.91
C LEU A 15 -5.70 -29.85 -49.37
N ARG A 16 -5.29 -30.78 -48.48
CA ARG A 16 -5.70 -32.19 -48.55
C ARG A 16 -5.99 -32.77 -47.16
N ARG A 17 -7.27 -33.10 -46.92
CA ARG A 17 -7.68 -34.31 -46.18
C ARG A 17 -7.63 -35.49 -47.20
N THR A 18 -7.71 -36.79 -46.92
CA THR A 18 -8.12 -37.62 -45.77
C THR A 18 -7.18 -38.86 -45.71
N THR A 19 -7.17 -39.70 -44.68
CA THR A 19 -8.00 -40.93 -44.60
C THR A 19 -7.70 -41.66 -43.28
N GLY A 20 -8.69 -42.37 -42.73
CA GLY A 20 -8.47 -43.30 -41.61
C GLY A 20 -8.62 -44.75 -42.05
N LYS A 21 -8.05 -45.69 -41.27
CA LYS A 21 -8.46 -47.09 -41.25
C LYS A 21 -8.10 -47.78 -39.92
N THR A 22 -9.15 -48.18 -39.21
CA THR A 22 -9.19 -49.31 -38.26
C THR A 22 -8.87 -50.62 -39.01
N SER A 23 -8.50 -51.75 -38.40
CA SER A 23 -8.06 -52.13 -37.04
C SER A 23 -7.37 -53.51 -37.15
N LYS A 24 -6.68 -53.98 -36.10
CA LYS A 24 -6.73 -55.42 -35.77
C LYS A 24 -6.46 -55.70 -34.30
N MET A 25 -7.32 -56.56 -33.77
CA MET A 25 -7.45 -56.97 -32.38
C MET A 25 -6.39 -58.04 -32.03
N GLN A 26 -5.67 -57.85 -30.92
CA GLN A 26 -5.10 -58.96 -30.14
C GLN A 26 -5.72 -58.96 -28.75
N ARG A 27 -6.37 -60.06 -28.40
CA ARG A 27 -6.93 -60.29 -27.07
C ARG A 27 -5.83 -60.93 -26.22
N HIS A 28 -5.52 -60.35 -25.07
CA HIS A 28 -4.97 -61.12 -23.95
C HIS A 28 -5.77 -60.83 -22.69
N THR A 29 -6.13 -61.91 -22.00
CA THR A 29 -7.12 -61.93 -20.93
C THR A 29 -6.50 -61.74 -19.56
N ASN A 30 -7.14 -60.88 -18.76
CA ASN A 30 -7.20 -60.84 -17.30
C ASN A 30 -6.12 -61.60 -16.50
N LYS A 31 -5.32 -60.84 -15.74
CA LYS A 31 -5.22 -61.08 -14.29
C LYS A 31 -5.31 -59.75 -13.54
N LEU A 32 -6.35 -59.59 -12.72
CA LEU A 32 -6.40 -58.54 -11.70
C LEU A 32 -5.28 -58.80 -10.68
N THR A 33 -4.43 -57.82 -10.44
CA THR A 33 -3.60 -57.74 -9.23
C THR A 33 -3.81 -56.38 -8.59
N MET A 34 -4.76 -56.33 -7.65
CA MET A 34 -5.03 -55.15 -6.84
C MET A 34 -3.84 -54.90 -5.89
N ASN A 35 -2.89 -54.07 -6.32
CA ASN A 35 -1.90 -53.50 -5.42
C ASN A 35 -2.58 -52.41 -4.57
N LEU A 36 -3.22 -52.81 -3.46
CA LEU A 36 -3.58 -51.88 -2.39
C LEU A 36 -2.30 -51.34 -1.74
N ARG A 37 -1.75 -50.27 -2.31
CA ARG A 37 -0.86 -49.40 -1.56
C ARG A 37 -1.69 -48.63 -0.56
N LEU A 38 -1.72 -49.13 0.68
CA LEU A 38 -2.28 -48.44 1.84
C LEU A 38 -1.60 -47.07 1.99
N ILE A 39 -2.26 -46.03 1.49
CA ILE A 39 -1.91 -44.64 1.78
C ILE A 39 -2.20 -44.45 3.26
N ARG A 40 -1.16 -44.53 4.09
CA ARG A 40 -1.23 -44.19 5.51
C ARG A 40 -1.37 -42.67 5.62
N TRP A 41 -2.61 -42.18 5.52
CA TRP A 41 -2.97 -40.84 5.95
C TRP A 41 -2.39 -40.58 7.35
N PRO A 42 -1.74 -39.43 7.60
CA PRO A 42 -1.45 -38.99 8.95
C PRO A 42 -2.76 -38.49 9.60
N LEU A 43 -3.62 -39.44 9.99
CA LEU A 43 -4.81 -39.24 10.84
C LEU A 43 -4.45 -38.72 12.26
N GLY A 44 -3.19 -38.33 12.50
CA GLY A 44 -2.68 -37.76 13.75
C GLY A 44 -2.81 -36.24 13.88
N CYS A 45 -3.17 -35.51 12.82
CA CYS A 45 -3.43 -34.06 12.92
C CYS A 45 -4.91 -33.71 13.17
N LEU A 46 -5.85 -34.65 12.93
CA LEU A 46 -7.28 -34.40 13.12
C LEU A 46 -7.80 -34.67 14.55
N ILE A 47 -6.92 -35.03 15.49
CA ILE A 47 -7.26 -35.29 16.89
C ILE A 47 -6.94 -34.08 17.80
N PHE A 48 -6.07 -33.16 17.36
CA PHE A 48 -5.73 -31.95 18.12
C PHE A 48 -6.76 -30.81 18.02
N LEU A 49 -7.82 -30.96 17.19
CA LEU A 49 -8.87 -29.95 17.02
C LEU A 49 -10.14 -30.19 17.88
N LEU A 50 -10.16 -31.23 18.72
CA LEU A 50 -11.31 -31.54 19.60
C LEU A 50 -11.00 -31.37 21.11
N ALA A 51 -9.78 -30.97 21.46
CA ALA A 51 -9.34 -30.78 22.85
C ALA A 51 -9.31 -29.31 23.31
N SER A 52 -9.98 -28.39 22.60
CA SER A 52 -10.02 -26.96 22.93
C SER A 52 -11.42 -26.41 23.29
N CYS A 53 -12.36 -27.30 23.63
CA CYS A 53 -13.71 -26.94 24.09
C CYS A 53 -13.92 -27.27 25.58
N HIS A 54 -12.99 -26.86 26.46
CA HIS A 54 -13.26 -26.81 27.91
C HIS A 54 -12.50 -25.74 28.68
N SER A 55 -12.50 -24.52 28.14
CA SER A 55 -12.33 -23.31 28.95
C SER A 55 -13.40 -22.31 28.56
N ASN A 56 -14.50 -22.27 29.32
CA ASN A 56 -15.37 -21.09 29.40
C ASN A 56 -14.61 -19.99 30.15
N THR A 57 -13.53 -19.51 29.56
CA THR A 57 -12.96 -18.22 29.94
C THR A 57 -13.89 -17.19 29.32
N GLU A 58 -14.94 -16.81 30.06
CA GLU A 58 -15.69 -15.61 29.71
C GLU A 58 -14.68 -14.48 29.60
N ILE A 59 -14.54 -13.93 28.39
CA ILE A 59 -13.71 -12.74 28.18
C ILE A 59 -14.44 -11.62 28.93
N ALA A 60 -13.92 -11.29 30.11
CA ALA A 60 -14.53 -10.29 30.97
C ALA A 60 -14.74 -9.00 30.14
N PRO A 61 -15.96 -8.44 30.10
CA PRO A 61 -16.23 -7.30 29.24
C PRO A 61 -15.33 -6.13 29.65
N LEU A 62 -14.69 -5.51 28.66
CA LEU A 62 -13.85 -4.33 28.87
C LEU A 62 -14.67 -3.23 29.55
N LYS A 63 -14.41 -3.01 30.84
CA LYS A 63 -14.99 -1.92 31.62
C LYS A 63 -14.05 -0.73 31.55
N MET A 64 -14.33 0.21 30.65
CA MET A 64 -13.70 1.53 30.73
C MET A 64 -14.09 2.21 32.04
N THR A 65 -13.09 2.69 32.77
CA THR A 65 -13.26 3.48 33.99
C THR A 65 -13.24 4.97 33.66
N ALA A 66 -13.74 5.79 34.58
CA ALA A 66 -13.61 7.25 34.46
C ALA A 66 -12.15 7.72 34.41
N ALA A 67 -11.22 6.97 35.02
CA ALA A 67 -9.79 7.28 34.96
C ALA A 67 -9.22 7.05 33.55
N ASP A 68 -9.64 5.97 32.88
CA ASP A 68 -9.23 5.69 31.50
C ASP A 68 -9.72 6.80 30.56
N THR A 69 -11.00 7.20 30.66
CA THR A 69 -11.58 8.31 29.88
C THR A 69 -10.84 9.63 30.11
N LEU A 70 -10.49 9.96 31.36
CA LEU A 70 -9.73 11.17 31.68
C LEU A 70 -8.31 11.11 31.10
N SER A 71 -7.65 9.95 31.16
CA SER A 71 -6.30 9.78 30.59
C SER A 71 -6.29 9.96 29.07
N GLU A 72 -7.34 9.47 28.39
CA GLU A 72 -7.49 9.57 26.93
C GLU A 72 -7.80 11.00 26.48
N ILE A 73 -8.68 11.73 27.19
CA ILE A 73 -8.92 13.16 26.95
C ILE A 73 -7.59 13.94 27.08
N GLN A 74 -6.84 13.71 28.16
CA GLN A 74 -5.55 14.38 28.37
C GLN A 74 -4.52 14.04 27.28
N ARG A 75 -4.48 12.80 26.79
CA ARG A 75 -3.62 12.40 25.66
C ARG A 75 -3.99 13.17 24.39
N ILE A 76 -5.28 13.26 24.08
CA ILE A 76 -5.79 13.97 22.90
C ILE A 76 -5.49 15.48 23.00
N GLU A 77 -5.76 16.11 24.14
CA GLU A 77 -5.47 17.54 24.37
C GLU A 77 -3.97 17.84 24.24
N ARG A 78 -3.10 17.01 24.85
CA ARG A 78 -1.63 17.14 24.71
C ARG A 78 -1.22 17.05 23.23
N ALA A 79 -1.68 16.02 22.52
CA ALA A 79 -1.35 15.82 21.12
C ALA A 79 -1.80 16.98 20.23
N GLN A 80 -3.00 17.54 20.45
CA GLN A 80 -3.49 18.71 19.71
C GLN A 80 -2.61 19.95 19.93
N VAL A 81 -2.11 20.16 21.15
CA VAL A 81 -1.16 21.23 21.46
C VAL A 81 0.19 20.98 20.76
N GLU A 82 0.72 19.76 20.81
CA GLU A 82 1.98 19.41 20.13
C GLU A 82 1.89 19.57 18.60
N ILE A 83 0.78 19.13 17.97
CA ILE A 83 0.50 19.34 16.54
C ILE A 83 0.46 20.85 16.22
N SER A 84 -0.21 21.65 17.06
CA SER A 84 -0.31 23.10 16.88
C SER A 84 1.06 23.79 17.01
N GLN A 85 1.93 23.29 17.89
CA GLN A 85 3.29 23.82 18.10
C GLN A 85 4.26 23.45 16.98
N ILE A 86 4.09 22.27 16.35
CA ILE A 86 4.98 21.82 15.26
C ILE A 86 4.55 22.34 13.89
N LYS A 87 3.27 22.67 13.69
CA LYS A 87 2.71 23.18 12.43
C LYS A 87 3.55 24.32 11.80
N PRO A 88 4.05 25.35 12.54
CA PRO A 88 4.81 26.44 11.94
C PRO A 88 6.21 26.07 11.43
N VAL A 89 6.77 24.90 11.78
CA VAL A 89 8.07 24.45 11.26
C VAL A 89 7.96 23.56 10.01
N VAL A 90 6.74 23.13 9.66
CA VAL A 90 6.45 22.40 8.42
C VAL A 90 6.67 23.33 7.22
N GLN A 91 7.29 22.81 6.18
CA GLN A 91 7.50 23.49 4.92
C GLN A 91 6.86 22.71 3.77
N THR A 92 6.48 23.44 2.73
CA THR A 92 6.05 22.87 1.45
C THR A 92 7.12 21.90 0.93
N GLY A 93 6.71 20.68 0.57
CA GLY A 93 7.61 19.62 0.14
C GLY A 93 8.21 18.77 1.27
N ASP A 94 7.79 18.96 2.53
CA ASP A 94 8.11 18.02 3.61
C ASP A 94 7.36 16.69 3.45
N LEU A 95 8.02 15.61 3.83
CA LEU A 95 7.43 14.30 4.04
C LEU A 95 6.78 14.27 5.42
N ILE A 96 5.47 14.05 5.46
CA ILE A 96 4.70 13.88 6.70
C ILE A 96 4.36 12.39 6.84
N THR A 97 4.70 11.80 7.98
CA THR A 97 4.42 10.39 8.31
C THR A 97 3.50 10.30 9.52
N ARG A 98 2.70 9.24 9.61
CA ARG A 98 1.83 8.98 10.78
C ARG A 98 1.85 7.52 11.21
N THR A 99 1.57 7.29 12.49
CA THR A 99 1.41 5.97 13.09
C THR A 99 -0.07 5.78 13.42
N GLY A 100 -0.84 5.22 12.50
CA GLY A 100 -2.26 4.92 12.74
C GLY A 100 -2.43 3.88 13.86
N ASN A 101 -3.58 3.89 14.54
CA ASN A 101 -3.85 3.01 15.68
C ASN A 101 -4.65 1.74 15.35
N ASP A 102 -5.13 1.60 14.10
CA ASP A 102 -5.94 0.51 13.59
C ASP A 102 -5.14 -0.71 13.07
N PHE A 103 -5.81 -1.82 12.80
CA PHE A 103 -5.20 -3.08 12.33
C PHE A 103 -4.54 -2.99 10.96
N THR A 104 -5.09 -2.21 10.03
CA THR A 104 -4.50 -1.97 8.71
C THR A 104 -3.19 -1.21 8.85
N SER A 105 -3.16 -0.21 9.72
CA SER A 105 -1.96 0.55 10.07
C SER A 105 -0.88 -0.34 10.69
N GLU A 106 -1.21 -1.25 11.60
CA GLU A 106 -0.25 -2.23 12.15
C GLU A 106 0.29 -3.17 11.07
N SER A 107 -0.58 -3.64 10.18
CA SER A 107 -0.20 -4.50 9.05
C SER A 107 0.78 -3.79 8.12
N LEU A 108 0.49 -2.54 7.72
CA LEU A 108 1.37 -1.73 6.87
C LEU A 108 2.71 -1.41 7.56
N ARG A 109 2.71 -1.10 8.87
CA ARG A 109 3.95 -0.93 9.65
C ARG A 109 4.82 -2.17 9.61
N SER A 110 4.22 -3.36 9.68
CA SER A 110 4.96 -4.62 9.66
C SER A 110 5.67 -4.91 8.33
N LEU A 111 5.26 -4.26 7.23
CA LEU A 111 5.92 -4.37 5.92
C LEU A 111 7.22 -3.56 5.83
N ASN A 112 7.38 -2.49 6.62
CA ASN A 112 8.63 -1.72 6.66
C ASN A 112 9.81 -2.63 7.10
N GLN A 113 10.90 -2.60 6.34
CA GLN A 113 11.98 -3.59 6.44
C GLN A 113 13.04 -3.26 7.50
N ARG A 114 13.17 -1.98 7.86
CA ARG A 114 14.24 -1.43 8.71
C ARG A 114 13.67 -0.65 9.90
N ASN A 115 12.54 0.05 9.74
CA ASN A 115 11.89 0.78 10.83
C ASN A 115 10.36 0.82 10.72
N GLN A 116 9.70 0.13 11.64
CA GLN A 116 8.24 -0.03 11.67
C GLN A 116 7.50 1.10 12.44
N THR A 117 8.07 2.30 12.56
CA THR A 117 7.42 3.40 13.32
C THR A 117 6.11 3.85 12.66
N TYR A 118 6.12 4.15 11.37
CA TYR A 118 4.99 4.78 10.67
C TYR A 118 4.27 3.82 9.72
N SER A 119 2.93 3.90 9.69
CA SER A 119 2.07 3.12 8.79
C SER A 119 1.84 3.80 7.45
N HIS A 120 1.95 5.13 7.41
CA HIS A 120 1.41 5.93 6.33
C HIS A 120 2.19 7.24 6.16
N CYS A 121 2.13 7.82 4.95
CA CYS A 121 2.82 9.07 4.64
C CYS A 121 2.14 9.90 3.54
N GLY A 122 2.55 11.17 3.43
CA GLY A 122 2.11 12.13 2.42
C GLY A 122 3.10 13.29 2.27
N ILE A 123 2.80 14.23 1.37
CA ILE A 123 3.62 15.43 1.10
C ILE A 123 2.89 16.67 1.63
N ALA A 124 3.60 17.51 2.37
CA ALA A 124 3.10 18.77 2.88
C ALA A 124 3.01 19.85 1.80
N TRP A 125 1.93 20.63 1.87
CA TRP A 125 1.73 21.86 1.12
C TRP A 125 1.25 22.96 2.05
N VAL A 126 2.03 24.04 2.13
CA VAL A 126 1.73 25.20 2.98
C VAL A 126 1.10 26.29 2.13
N GLU A 127 -0.13 26.68 2.48
CA GLU A 127 -0.90 27.75 1.86
C GLU A 127 -1.28 28.76 2.94
N ASN A 128 -0.60 29.91 2.94
CA ASN A 128 -0.65 30.88 4.04
C ASN A 128 -0.33 30.19 5.39
N ASP A 129 -1.18 30.36 6.41
CA ASP A 129 -1.03 29.70 7.73
C ASP A 129 -1.62 28.27 7.78
N SER A 130 -2.08 27.73 6.64
CA SER A 130 -2.64 26.38 6.56
C SER A 130 -1.60 25.38 6.05
N VAL A 131 -1.53 24.23 6.71
CA VAL A 131 -0.71 23.09 6.27
C VAL A 131 -1.67 22.00 5.82
N PHE A 132 -1.54 21.59 4.57
CA PHE A 132 -2.25 20.45 4.00
C PHE A 132 -1.28 19.29 3.75
N VAL A 133 -1.80 18.07 3.77
CA VAL A 133 -1.07 16.86 3.41
C VAL A 133 -1.77 16.20 2.23
N PHE A 134 -1.03 16.02 1.14
CA PHE A 134 -1.46 15.20 0.01
C PHE A 134 -1.03 13.75 0.23
N HIS A 135 -1.95 12.79 0.10
CA HIS A 135 -1.65 11.36 0.29
C HIS A 135 -2.61 10.45 -0.49
N ALA A 136 -2.15 9.25 -0.85
CA ALA A 136 -3.02 8.18 -1.33
C ALA A 136 -3.54 7.36 -0.14
N LEU A 137 -4.84 7.17 -0.01
CA LEU A 137 -5.45 6.35 1.04
C LEU A 137 -6.46 5.37 0.42
N GLY A 138 -6.40 4.10 0.82
CA GLY A 138 -7.31 3.06 0.37
C GLY A 138 -8.33 2.64 1.43
N GLY A 139 -9.24 1.76 1.04
CA GLY A 139 -10.24 1.16 1.93
C GLY A 139 -11.54 1.97 2.08
N GLU A 140 -12.40 1.52 2.99
CA GLU A 140 -13.79 2.01 3.14
C GLU A 140 -13.88 3.50 3.49
N PHE A 141 -12.85 4.06 4.13
CA PHE A 141 -12.76 5.47 4.50
C PHE A 141 -12.51 6.41 3.31
N ASN A 142 -12.16 5.86 2.13
CA ASN A 142 -12.02 6.61 0.88
C ASN A 142 -12.71 5.85 -0.27
N PRO A 143 -14.05 5.86 -0.34
CA PRO A 143 -14.81 5.04 -1.29
C PRO A 143 -14.55 5.41 -2.75
N ASP A 144 -14.20 6.68 -3.03
CA ASP A 144 -13.78 7.16 -4.34
C ASP A 144 -12.36 6.73 -4.73
N GLN A 145 -11.57 6.24 -3.76
CA GLN A 145 -10.16 5.81 -3.86
C GLN A 145 -9.17 6.85 -4.41
N LYS A 146 -9.59 8.11 -4.54
CA LYS A 146 -8.76 9.22 -5.06
C LYS A 146 -7.69 9.64 -4.07
N LEU A 147 -6.65 10.33 -4.57
CA LEU A 147 -5.75 11.07 -3.69
C LEU A 147 -6.50 12.07 -2.83
N LEU A 148 -6.11 12.18 -1.56
CA LEU A 148 -6.71 13.08 -0.58
C LEU A 148 -5.81 14.31 -0.36
N LYS A 149 -6.44 15.44 -0.05
CA LYS A 149 -5.81 16.67 0.45
C LYS A 149 -6.49 17.02 1.77
N GLU A 150 -5.88 16.63 2.88
CA GLU A 150 -6.40 16.87 4.23
C GLU A 150 -5.61 17.98 4.92
N SER A 151 -6.15 18.63 5.96
CA SER A 151 -5.32 19.50 6.80
C SER A 151 -4.37 18.65 7.66
N LEU A 152 -3.28 19.25 8.16
CA LEU A 152 -2.35 18.57 9.06
C LEU A 152 -3.07 18.00 10.29
N GLU A 153 -4.03 18.74 10.85
CA GLU A 153 -4.80 18.37 12.03
C GLU A 153 -5.69 17.13 11.78
N VAL A 154 -6.29 17.02 10.59
CA VAL A 154 -7.06 15.83 10.18
C VAL A 154 -6.12 14.66 9.91
N PHE A 155 -5.04 14.87 9.16
CA PHE A 155 -4.08 13.82 8.84
C PHE A 155 -3.43 13.23 10.11
N ALA A 156 -3.19 14.07 11.12
CA ALA A 156 -2.51 13.75 12.37
C ALA A 156 -3.44 13.41 13.55
N ASP A 157 -4.77 13.35 13.36
CA ASP A 157 -5.77 13.28 14.45
C ASP A 157 -5.41 12.23 15.52
N PRO A 158 -5.22 12.63 16.80
CA PRO A 158 -4.85 11.72 17.87
C PRO A 158 -5.91 10.66 18.21
N GLN A 159 -7.15 10.77 17.73
CA GLN A 159 -8.15 9.71 17.87
C GLN A 159 -7.86 8.50 16.97
N SER A 160 -7.27 8.71 15.80
CA SER A 160 -6.94 7.66 14.81
C SER A 160 -5.44 7.35 14.73
N ASN A 161 -4.60 8.13 15.42
CA ASN A 161 -3.14 8.01 15.37
C ASN A 161 -2.51 7.93 16.77
N ARG A 162 -1.27 7.45 16.82
CA ARG A 162 -0.39 7.39 18.00
C ARG A 162 0.80 8.35 17.91
N GLY A 163 0.95 9.07 16.80
CA GLY A 163 2.04 10.01 16.57
C GLY A 163 2.28 10.33 15.10
N ILE A 164 3.11 11.34 14.85
CA ILE A 164 3.54 11.79 13.53
C ILE A 164 5.03 12.08 13.47
N GLY A 165 5.60 12.07 12.27
CA GLY A 165 6.95 12.51 11.97
C GLY A 165 6.98 13.47 10.79
N ILE A 166 7.81 14.50 10.88
CA ILE A 166 8.03 15.49 9.82
C ILE A 166 9.48 15.37 9.38
N TYR A 167 9.69 15.17 8.09
CA TYR A 167 10.98 14.93 7.48
C TYR A 167 11.17 15.81 6.24
N ARG A 168 12.39 16.28 6.00
CA ARG A 168 12.73 17.19 4.90
C ARG A 168 13.83 16.62 4.04
N PHE A 169 13.61 16.56 2.73
CA PHE A 169 14.66 16.21 1.78
C PHE A 169 15.57 17.42 1.51
N ASN A 170 16.87 17.16 1.36
CA ASN A 170 17.87 18.13 0.96
C ASN A 170 17.83 18.34 -0.57
N ILE A 171 16.76 18.97 -1.05
CA ILE A 171 16.52 19.36 -2.44
C ILE A 171 16.39 20.87 -2.55
N ASN A 172 16.65 21.44 -3.73
CA ASN A 172 16.63 22.89 -3.95
C ASN A 172 15.18 23.41 -4.15
N PRO A 173 14.93 24.74 -4.11
CA PRO A 173 13.59 25.30 -4.25
C PRO A 173 12.88 24.94 -5.56
N ASP A 174 13.60 24.90 -6.69
CA ASP A 174 13.02 24.55 -8.00
C ASP A 174 12.55 23.09 -8.03
N GLN A 175 13.31 22.19 -7.38
CA GLN A 175 12.94 20.80 -7.18
C GLN A 175 11.71 20.66 -6.27
N VAL A 176 11.59 21.45 -5.20
CA VAL A 176 10.37 21.48 -4.39
C VAL A 176 9.15 21.89 -5.23
N GLN A 177 9.29 22.87 -6.13
CA GLN A 177 8.22 23.24 -7.07
C GLN A 177 7.92 22.12 -8.08
N GLY A 178 8.94 21.41 -8.57
CA GLY A 178 8.77 20.24 -9.41
C GLY A 178 8.00 19.11 -8.72
N VAL A 179 8.30 18.83 -7.45
CA VAL A 179 7.57 17.85 -6.63
C VAL A 179 6.11 18.26 -6.44
N LEU A 180 5.84 19.52 -6.07
CA LEU A 180 4.46 20.02 -5.98
C LEU A 180 3.71 19.92 -7.30
N LYS A 181 4.35 20.25 -8.42
CA LYS A 181 3.75 20.13 -9.74
C LYS A 181 3.30 18.69 -10.00
N LYS A 182 4.11 17.68 -9.62
CA LYS A 182 3.74 16.26 -9.74
C LYS A 182 2.65 15.83 -8.78
N VAL A 183 2.67 16.33 -7.53
CA VAL A 183 1.56 16.14 -6.59
C VAL A 183 0.25 16.66 -7.17
N HIS A 184 0.22 17.86 -7.75
CA HIS A 184 -0.98 18.44 -8.36
C HIS A 184 -1.40 17.73 -9.66
N GLU A 185 -0.46 17.34 -10.51
CA GLU A 185 -0.74 16.51 -11.70
C GLU A 185 -1.43 15.20 -11.31
N PHE A 186 -0.89 14.46 -10.33
CA PHE A 186 -1.51 13.23 -9.85
C PHE A 186 -2.85 13.47 -9.15
N TYR A 187 -3.00 14.53 -8.36
CA TYR A 187 -4.25 14.86 -7.67
C TYR A 187 -5.38 15.26 -8.63
N ALA A 188 -5.05 15.79 -9.81
CA ALA A 188 -6.02 16.11 -10.86
C ALA A 188 -6.45 14.88 -11.69
N LEU A 189 -5.69 13.77 -11.62
CA LEU A 189 -5.99 12.52 -12.31
C LEU A 189 -6.88 11.61 -11.44
N PRO A 190 -7.63 10.67 -12.04
CA PRO A 190 -8.40 9.66 -11.30
C PRO A 190 -7.49 8.53 -10.79
N VAL A 191 -6.36 8.88 -10.16
CA VAL A 191 -5.47 7.90 -9.52
C VAL A 191 -6.25 7.18 -8.43
N THR A 192 -6.32 5.86 -8.52
CA THR A 192 -6.99 5.02 -7.51
C THR A 192 -5.96 4.40 -6.56
N PHE A 193 -6.41 3.82 -5.44
CA PHE A 193 -5.50 3.16 -4.53
C PHE A 193 -5.03 1.82 -5.10
N ASP A 194 -3.73 1.55 -5.02
CA ASP A 194 -3.20 0.27 -5.49
C ASP A 194 -3.21 -0.80 -4.39
N MET A 195 -4.02 -1.84 -4.60
CA MET A 195 -4.11 -3.03 -3.76
C MET A 195 -3.14 -4.14 -4.18
N GLN A 196 -2.45 -4.00 -5.32
CA GLN A 196 -1.53 -5.01 -5.88
C GLN A 196 -0.05 -4.66 -5.65
N PHE A 197 0.25 -3.40 -5.34
CA PHE A 197 1.59 -2.82 -5.20
C PHE A 197 2.43 -2.98 -6.49
N ASP A 198 1.77 -2.79 -7.63
CA ASP A 198 2.36 -2.76 -8.97
C ASP A 198 3.06 -1.42 -9.23
N LEU A 199 4.37 -1.42 -8.97
CA LEU A 199 5.24 -0.26 -9.14
C LEU A 199 5.29 0.28 -10.59
N GLU A 200 4.83 -0.48 -11.60
CA GLU A 200 4.80 -0.03 -13.00
C GLU A 200 3.58 0.88 -13.28
N SER A 201 2.51 0.81 -12.49
CA SER A 201 1.28 1.58 -12.72
C SER A 201 1.40 3.05 -12.32
N GLU A 202 0.91 3.98 -13.15
CA GLU A 202 0.72 5.39 -12.75
C GLU A 202 -0.76 5.76 -12.57
N GLU A 203 -1.68 4.83 -12.85
CA GLU A 203 -3.12 4.97 -12.63
C GLU A 203 -3.57 4.53 -11.24
N LYS A 204 -2.71 3.76 -10.55
CA LYS A 204 -2.93 3.29 -9.19
C LYS A 204 -1.67 3.50 -8.37
N MET A 205 -1.81 4.05 -7.16
CA MET A 205 -0.69 4.21 -6.24
C MET A 205 -1.14 4.03 -4.79
N TYR A 206 -0.32 3.37 -3.97
CA TYR A 206 -0.45 3.41 -2.51
C TYR A 206 0.39 4.56 -1.92
N CYS A 207 0.30 4.78 -0.61
CA CYS A 207 0.80 6.00 0.04
C CYS A 207 2.29 6.29 -0.18
N ALA A 208 3.17 5.34 0.12
CA ALA A 208 4.61 5.50 -0.06
C ALA A 208 5.00 5.63 -1.55
N GLU A 209 4.36 4.87 -2.43
CA GLU A 209 4.59 4.96 -3.88
C GLU A 209 4.21 6.31 -4.47
N PHE A 210 3.03 6.85 -4.14
CA PHE A 210 2.61 8.19 -4.59
C PHE A 210 3.65 9.25 -4.21
N VAL A 211 4.15 9.18 -2.97
CA VAL A 211 5.17 10.10 -2.46
C VAL A 211 6.51 9.90 -3.20
N VAL A 212 6.97 8.65 -3.37
CA VAL A 212 8.19 8.33 -4.12
C VAL A 212 8.11 8.81 -5.57
N LYS A 213 7.03 8.51 -6.29
CA LYS A 213 6.84 8.93 -7.70
C LYS A 213 6.77 10.44 -7.82
N SER A 214 6.16 11.14 -6.86
CA SER A 214 6.16 12.61 -6.81
C SER A 214 7.56 13.19 -6.61
N TYR A 215 8.36 12.63 -5.69
CA TYR A 215 9.74 13.07 -5.47
C TYR A 215 10.66 12.75 -6.65
N GLN A 216 10.61 11.54 -7.21
CA GLN A 216 11.42 11.14 -8.37
C GLN A 216 11.13 12.03 -9.58
N LYS A 217 9.87 12.10 -10.02
CA LYS A 217 9.48 12.89 -11.20
C LYS A 217 9.61 14.40 -10.97
N GLY A 218 9.50 14.87 -9.72
CA GLY A 218 9.63 16.28 -9.37
C GLY A 218 11.08 16.76 -9.23
N THR A 219 12.04 15.85 -9.06
CA THR A 219 13.47 16.14 -8.96
C THR A 219 14.25 15.72 -10.21
N ASP A 220 13.55 15.43 -11.31
CA ASP A 220 14.10 14.87 -12.56
C ASP A 220 14.97 13.61 -12.33
N ASN A 221 14.53 12.76 -11.40
CA ASN A 221 15.20 11.55 -10.90
C ASN A 221 16.57 11.80 -10.24
N LEU A 222 16.83 13.00 -9.69
CA LEU A 222 17.97 13.19 -8.80
C LEU A 222 17.77 12.42 -7.48
N LEU A 223 16.55 12.46 -6.92
CA LEU A 223 16.20 11.78 -5.68
C LEU A 223 15.62 10.40 -6.01
N ASN A 224 16.40 9.34 -5.78
CA ASN A 224 16.03 7.95 -6.03
C ASN A 224 15.89 7.18 -4.73
N PHE A 225 14.87 6.33 -4.64
CA PHE A 225 14.53 5.61 -3.40
C PHE A 225 14.92 4.13 -3.49
N PRO A 226 15.36 3.53 -2.37
CA PRO A 226 15.50 2.07 -2.30
C PRO A 226 14.13 1.41 -2.48
N VAL A 227 14.12 0.22 -3.10
CA VAL A 227 12.94 -0.65 -3.21
C VAL A 227 13.08 -1.77 -2.20
N SER A 228 12.14 -1.85 -1.26
CA SER A 228 11.99 -2.96 -0.32
C SER A 228 11.46 -4.22 -1.00
N LYS A 229 11.77 -5.39 -0.43
CA LYS A 229 11.46 -6.69 -1.03
C LYS A 229 11.11 -7.75 0.00
N ILE A 230 9.96 -8.42 -0.19
CA ILE A 230 9.56 -9.61 0.56
C ILE A 230 9.36 -10.75 -0.45
N ASN A 231 10.20 -11.79 -0.41
CA ASN A 231 10.21 -12.87 -1.41
C ASN A 231 10.31 -12.34 -2.85
N ASN A 232 9.22 -12.36 -3.63
CA ASN A 232 9.16 -11.82 -5.01
C ASN A 232 8.40 -10.49 -5.11
N PHE A 233 7.84 -10.01 -4.01
CA PHE A 233 7.07 -8.77 -3.91
C PHE A 233 8.00 -7.58 -3.70
N LEU A 234 7.92 -6.58 -4.58
CA LEU A 234 8.70 -5.34 -4.55
C LEU A 234 7.77 -4.18 -4.18
N PHE A 235 8.21 -3.29 -3.29
CA PHE A 235 7.42 -2.16 -2.83
C PHE A 235 8.31 -1.06 -2.24
N PHE A 236 7.74 0.12 -2.03
CA PHE A 236 8.33 1.17 -1.22
C PHE A 236 7.71 1.10 0.19
N GLY A 237 8.51 0.71 1.19
CA GLY A 237 8.14 0.87 2.59
C GLY A 237 8.15 2.35 2.98
N VAL A 238 7.38 2.76 3.98
CA VAL A 238 7.42 4.16 4.46
C VAL A 238 8.82 4.52 4.95
N ASP A 239 9.56 3.53 5.45
CA ASP A 239 10.95 3.63 5.87
C ASP A 239 11.98 3.65 4.74
N ASP A 240 11.63 3.36 3.48
CA ASP A 240 12.46 3.70 2.31
C ASP A 240 12.55 5.22 2.12
N LEU A 241 11.56 5.99 2.61
CA LEU A 241 11.53 7.46 2.49
C LEU A 241 12.18 8.17 3.69
N PHE A 242 11.72 7.92 4.93
CA PHE A 242 12.19 8.70 6.08
C PHE A 242 13.59 8.32 6.59
N LEU A 243 14.12 7.17 6.16
CA LEU A 243 15.53 6.79 6.39
C LEU A 243 16.43 7.02 5.15
N HIS A 244 15.90 7.65 4.10
CA HIS A 244 16.69 7.97 2.91
C HIS A 244 17.85 8.93 3.28
N PRO A 245 19.10 8.73 2.79
CA PRO A 245 20.26 9.53 3.23
C PRO A 245 20.14 11.05 3.02
N SER A 246 19.42 11.50 2.00
CA SER A 246 19.14 12.93 1.75
C SER A 246 17.97 13.48 2.57
N CYS A 247 17.36 12.69 3.45
CA CYS A 247 16.20 13.05 4.26
C CYS A 247 16.62 13.26 5.72
N LYS A 248 16.18 14.37 6.34
CA LYS A 248 16.46 14.67 7.75
C LYS A 248 15.16 14.78 8.56
N PRO A 249 15.12 14.31 9.82
CA PRO A 249 14.01 14.61 10.72
C PRO A 249 13.99 16.12 11.03
N ILE A 250 12.80 16.70 11.01
CA ILE A 250 12.51 18.06 11.48
C ILE A 250 11.88 17.99 12.88
N GLY A 251 11.02 17.01 13.11
CA GLY A 251 10.48 16.69 14.43
C GLY A 251 9.60 15.45 14.41
N GLN A 252 9.31 14.93 15.60
CA GLN A 252 8.50 13.74 15.81
C GLN A 252 7.66 13.93 17.07
N ILE A 253 6.39 13.55 17.01
CA ILE A 253 5.46 13.57 18.14
C ILE A 253 4.95 12.16 18.37
N VAL A 254 4.88 11.74 19.64
CA VAL A 254 4.29 10.46 20.06
C VAL A 254 3.24 10.78 21.11
N TYR A 255 1.99 10.48 20.81
CA TYR A 255 0.84 10.85 21.64
C TYR A 255 0.79 9.95 22.88
N LYS A 256 0.97 10.54 24.06
CA LYS A 256 1.06 9.89 25.38
C LYS A 256 0.11 10.54 26.36
#